data_AF-A0A965I5Z2-F1
#
_entry.id   AF-A0A965I5Z2-F1
#
_cell.length_a   1.000
_cell.length_b   1.000
_cell.length_c   1.000
_cell.angle_alpha   90.00
_cell.angle_beta   90.00
_cell.angle_gamma   90.00
#
_symmetry.space_group_name_H-M   'P 1'
#
loop_
_entity.id
_entity.type
_entity.pdbx_description
1 polymer ?
#
loop_
_entity_poly.entity_id
_entity_poly.type
_entity_poly.pdbx_seq_one_letter_code
_entity_poly.pdbx_strand_id
1 'polypeptide(L)' 'MLYDPLKKSEYQFRLVASVVIFAMLIYVTTTHGLRGPALFEVGLFGGAFATLTFFHSIWALWKIRTQGRD' A
#
# COMPACT_ATOMS: atom_id res chain seq x y z
N MET A 1 16.11 9.35 -17.96
CA MET A 1 15.72 10.13 -16.76
C MET A 1 16.72 9.81 -15.67
N LEU A 2 17.34 10.82 -15.05
CA LEU A 2 18.30 10.64 -13.96
C LEU A 2 17.63 9.87 -12.81
N TYR A 3 18.26 8.79 -12.34
CA TYR A 3 17.80 8.00 -11.21
C TYR A 3 17.66 8.91 -9.98
N ASP A 4 16.43 9.09 -9.50
CA ASP A 4 16.14 9.96 -8.35
C ASP A 4 15.96 9.09 -7.08
N PRO A 5 16.94 9.10 -6.16
CA PRO A 5 16.87 8.32 -4.93
C PRO A 5 15.71 8.75 -4.01
N LEU A 6 15.24 10.00 -4.11
CA LEU A 6 14.08 10.48 -3.34
C LEU A 6 12.81 9.76 -3.78
N LYS A 7 12.57 9.60 -5.09
CA LYS A 7 11.41 8.87 -5.61
C LYS A 7 11.38 7.42 -5.16
N LYS A 8 12.54 6.75 -5.09
CA LYS A 8 12.62 5.39 -4.56
C LYS A 8 12.18 5.33 -3.09
N SER A 9 12.62 6.29 -2.28
CA SER A 9 12.26 6.36 -0.86
C SER A 9 10.76 6.60 -0.65
N GLU A 10 10.12 7.43 -1.48
CA GLU A 10 8.67 7.67 -1.45
C GLU A 10 7.87 6.40 -1.74
N TYR A 11 8.28 5.61 -2.73
CA TYR A 11 7.62 4.34 -3.05
C TYR A 11 7.82 3.29 -1.95
N GLN A 12 9.00 3.24 -1.32
CA GLN A 12 9.22 2.38 -0.15
C GLN A 12 8.35 2.80 1.04
N PHE A 13 8.25 4.11 1.30
CA PHE A 13 7.37 4.63 2.35
C PHE A 13 5.91 4.29 2.10
N ARG A 14 5.41 4.46 0.86
CA ARG A 14 4.05 4.04 0.49
C ARG A 14 3.82 2.55 0.70
N LEU A 15 4.81 1.72 0.37
CA LEU A 15 4.72 0.28 0.59
C LEU A 15 4.58 -0.06 2.08
N VAL A 16 5.41 0.54 2.94
CA VAL A 16 5.33 0.35 4.40
C VAL A 16 3.99 0.85 4.95
N ALA A 17 3.55 2.04 4.54
CA ALA A 17 2.26 2.60 4.95
C ALA A 17 1.09 1.69 4.55
N SER A 18 1.14 1.10 3.35
CA SER A 18 0.13 0.15 2.87
C SER A 18 0.03 -1.09 3.77
N VAL A 19 1.17 -1.63 4.21
CA VAL A 19 1.23 -2.79 5.12
C VAL A 19 0.65 -2.44 6.49
N VAL A 20 0.99 -1.26 7.03
CA VAL A 20 0.45 -0.78 8.31
C VAL A 20 -1.07 -0.65 8.26
N ILE A 21 -1.60 -0.07 7.18
CA ILE A 21 -3.05 0.06 6.97
C ILE A 21 -3.71 -1.33 6.90
N PHE A 22 -3.09 -2.27 6.18
CA PHE A 22 -3.58 -3.66 6.10
C PHE A 22 -3.64 -4.33 7.48
N ALA A 23 -2.59 -4.19 8.28
CA ALA A 23 -2.53 -4.74 9.62
C ALA A 23 -3.61 -4.12 10.53
N MET A 24 -3.83 -2.82 10.45
CA MET A 24 -4.90 -2.14 11.17
C MET A 24 -6.29 -2.62 10.73
N LEU A 25 -6.52 -2.81 9.43
CA LEU A 25 -7.80 -3.33 8.92
C LEU A 25 -8.05 -4.77 9.40
N ILE A 26 -7.05 -5.64 9.35
CA ILE A 26 -7.15 -7.01 9.89
C ILE A 26 -7.45 -6.96 11.39
N TYR A 27 -6.74 -6.11 12.14
CA TYR A 27 -6.96 -5.96 13.58
C TYR A 27 -8.39 -5.51 13.88
N VAL A 28 -8.87 -4.42 13.27
CA VAL A 28 -10.22 -3.89 13.49
C VAL A 28 -11.29 -4.90 13.08
N THR A 29 -11.13 -5.58 11.93
CA THR A 29 -12.10 -6.57 11.47
C THR A 29 -12.14 -7.82 12.37
N THR A 30 -11.00 -8.25 12.93
CA THR A 30 -10.93 -9.42 13.81
C THR A 30 -11.38 -9.12 15.24
N THR A 31 -11.11 -7.93 15.79
CA THR A 31 -11.46 -7.59 17.18
C THR A 31 -12.87 -7.05 17.35
N HIS A 32 -13.36 -6.25 16.40
CA HIS A 32 -14.68 -5.61 16.50
C HIS A 32 -15.75 -6.27 15.63
N GLY A 33 -15.36 -7.16 14.70
CA GLY A 33 -16.25 -7.75 13.71
C GLY A 33 -16.78 -6.72 12.70
N LEU A 34 -17.23 -7.16 11.54
CA LEU A 34 -17.85 -6.29 10.52
C LEU A 34 -19.30 -5.92 10.87
N ARG A 35 -19.58 -5.60 12.13
CA ARG A 35 -20.93 -5.27 12.62
C ARG A 35 -21.19 -3.78 12.45
N GLY A 36 -21.42 -3.37 11.19
CA GLY A 36 -21.90 -2.04 10.85
C GLY A 36 -21.46 -1.62 9.44
N PRO A 37 -22.31 -0.87 8.69
CA PRO A 37 -22.00 -0.44 7.32
C PRO A 37 -20.67 0.33 7.23
N ALA A 38 -20.35 1.14 8.25
CA ALA A 38 -19.09 1.89 8.31
C ALA A 38 -17.84 0.99 8.39
N LEU A 39 -17.87 -0.11 9.16
CA LEU A 39 -16.72 -1.02 9.27
C LEU A 39 -16.53 -1.87 8.00
N PHE A 40 -17.62 -2.21 7.34
CA PHE A 40 -17.59 -2.87 6.04
C PHE A 40 -17.00 -1.97 4.95
N GLU A 41 -17.44 -0.71 4.86
CA GLU A 41 -16.90 0.25 3.91
C GLU A 41 -15.42 0.55 4.17
N VAL A 42 -15.02 0.72 5.44
CA VAL A 42 -13.61 0.94 5.80
C VAL A 42 -12.75 -0.27 5.44
N GLY A 43 -13.24 -1.50 5.69
CA GLY A 43 -12.57 -2.73 5.26
C GLY A 43 -12.43 -2.83 3.73
N LEU A 44 -13.52 -2.60 3.02
CA LEU A 44 -13.59 -2.82 1.58
C LEU A 44 -12.86 -1.72 0.79
N PHE A 45 -13.14 -0.44 1.04
CA PHE A 45 -12.48 0.67 0.36
C PHE A 45 -11.07 0.90 0.89
N GLY A 46 -10.86 0.81 2.20
CA GLY A 46 -9.53 0.92 2.79
C GLY A 46 -8.61 -0.22 2.35
N GLY A 47 -9.13 -1.45 2.31
CA GLY A 47 -8.39 -2.63 1.86
C GLY A 47 -8.07 -2.58 0.37
N ALA A 48 -9.05 -2.22 -0.47
CA ALA A 48 -8.83 -2.06 -1.91
C ALA A 48 -7.79 -0.96 -2.21
N PHE A 49 -7.88 0.19 -1.53
CA PHE A 49 -6.93 1.28 -1.69
C PHE A 49 -5.52 0.90 -1.22
N ALA A 50 -5.39 0.24 -0.07
CA ALA A 50 -4.10 -0.25 0.42
C ALA A 50 -3.47 -1.27 -0.54
N THR A 51 -4.28 -2.18 -1.09
CA THR A 51 -3.84 -3.19 -2.07
C THR A 51 -3.31 -2.53 -3.33
N LEU A 52 -4.08 -1.61 -3.92
CA LEU A 52 -3.67 -0.87 -5.12
C LEU A 52 -2.39 -0.07 -4.89
N THR A 53 -2.29 0.60 -3.75
CA THR A 53 -1.11 1.41 -3.39
C THR A 53 0.14 0.54 -3.20
N PHE A 54 -0.03 -0.66 -2.63
CA PHE A 54 1.04 -1.64 -2.47
C PHE A 54 1.56 -2.13 -3.83
N PHE A 55 0.68 -2.61 -4.72
CA PHE A 55 1.07 -3.07 -6.05
C PHE A 55 1.68 -1.95 -6.90
N HIS A 56 1.13 -0.74 -6.84
CA HIS A 56 1.69 0.42 -7.53
C HIS A 56 3.12 0.72 -7.04
N SER A 57 3.37 0.62 -5.73
CA SER A 57 4.69 0.85 -5.16
C SER A 57 5.71 -0.22 -5.57
N ILE A 58 5.30 -1.49 -5.60
CA ILE A 58 6.13 -2.58 -6.14
C ILE A 58 6.47 -2.34 -7.61
N TRP A 59 5.47 -2.03 -8.43
CA TRP A 59 5.65 -1.78 -9.86
C TRP A 59 6.60 -0.61 -10.12
N ALA A 60 6.44 0.49 -9.36
CA ALA A 60 7.31 1.64 -9.48
C ALA A 60 8.77 1.32 -9.10
N LEU A 61 8.98 0.58 -8.00
CA LEU A 61 10.32 0.13 -7.61
C LEU A 61 10.94 -0.82 -8.63
N TRP A 62 10.14 -1.72 -9.20
CA TRP A 62 10.60 -2.62 -10.26
C TRP A 62 10.98 -1.86 -11.53
N LYS A 63 10.17 -0.88 -11.94
CA LYS A 63 10.45 -0.02 -13.10
C LYS A 63 11.73 0.81 -12.90
N ILE A 64 11.95 1.38 -11.71
CA ILE A 64 13.18 2.09 -11.37
C ILE A 64 14.40 1.15 -11.45
N ARG A 65 14.27 -0.09 -10.96
CA ARG A 65 15.35 -1.09 -11.04
C ARG A 65 15.70 -1.48 -12.46
N THR A 66 14.69 -1.66 -13.33
CA THR A 66 14.90 -2.01 -14.73
C THR A 66 15.52 -0.86 -15.52
N GLN A 67 15.08 0.38 -15.29
CA GLN A 67 15.65 1.57 -15.97
C GLN A 67 17.08 1.92 -15.54
N GLY A 68 17.56 1.43 -14.40
CA GLY A 68 18.97 1.58 -13.99
C GLY A 68 19.89 0.47 -14.52
N ARG A 69 19.35 -0.47 -15.31
CA ARG A 69 20.08 -1.62 -15.85
C ARG A 69 20.29 -1.55 -17.37
N ASP A 70 19.66 -0.58 -18.02
CA ASP A 70 19.90 -0.14 -19.40
C ASP A 70 20.87 1.05 -19.40
#